data_AF-A0A8T4BFU0-F1
#
_entry.id   AF-A0A8T4BFU0-F1
#
_cell.length_a   1.000
_cell.length_b   1.000
_cell.length_c   1.000
_cell.angle_alpha   90.00
_cell.angle_beta   90.00
_cell.angle_gamma   90.00
#
_symmetry.space_group_name_H-M   'P 1'
#
loop_
_entity.id
_entity.type
_entity.pdbx_description
1 polymer ?
#
loop_
_entity_poly.entity_id
_entity_poly.type
_entity_poly.pdbx_seq_one_letter_code
_entity_poly.pdbx_strand_id
1 'polypeptide(L)'
;MSRLSRENFLITGFVCIVFGAFLSVANLGSFAVTIGMFGIVFFITGMSMSRQVGLSPEAVAAWQPDGEPLPDAGRVMFRVDVTLDEPVSSSILCGPCGHVEVREGRKPSRYTCSNCDRLLWEEE
;
A
#
# COMPACT_ATOMS: atom_id res chain seq x y z
N MET A 1 10.19 1.72 -9.09
CA MET A 1 10.25 2.95 -8.25
C MET A 1 9.39 2.69 -7.02
N SER A 2 9.97 2.74 -5.81
CA SER A 2 9.26 2.43 -4.56
C SER A 2 8.16 3.46 -4.27
N ARG A 3 7.11 3.06 -3.54
CA ARG A 3 5.97 3.93 -3.15
C ARG A 3 6.37 5.25 -2.50
N LEU A 4 7.53 5.28 -1.86
CA LEU A 4 8.05 6.43 -1.10
C LEU A 4 9.02 7.31 -1.91
N SER A 5 9.20 7.07 -3.21
CA SER A 5 10.21 7.79 -4.00
C SER A 5 9.95 9.30 -4.01
N ARG A 6 8.70 9.72 -4.21
CA ARG A 6 8.32 11.14 -4.24
C ARG A 6 8.56 11.83 -2.89
N GLU A 7 8.07 11.21 -1.82
CA GLU A 7 8.19 11.70 -0.44
C GLU A 7 9.66 11.85 -0.04
N ASN A 8 10.50 10.86 -0.38
CA ASN A 8 11.93 10.90 -0.10
C ASN A 8 12.62 12.08 -0.81
N PHE A 9 12.32 12.33 -2.09
CA PHE A 9 12.89 13.47 -2.83
C PHE A 9 12.43 14.82 -2.24
N LEU A 10 11.15 14.95 -1.88
CA LEU A 10 10.62 16.18 -1.28
C LEU A 10 11.24 16.48 0.09
N ILE A 11 11.31 15.48 0.97
CA ILE A 11 11.89 15.63 2.32
C ILE A 11 13.38 15.93 2.22
N THR A 12 14.11 15.17 1.39
CA THR A 12 15.55 15.40 1.19
C THR A 12 15.80 16.79 0.63
N GLY A 13 15.03 17.22 -0.39
CA GLY A 13 15.12 18.55 -0.95
C GLY A 13 14.89 19.65 0.08
N PHE A 14 13.83 19.52 0.88
CA PHE A 14 13.50 20.46 1.96
C PHE A 14 14.63 20.57 3.00
N VAL A 15 15.13 19.43 3.48
CA VAL A 15 16.23 19.39 4.47
C VAL A 15 17.50 20.04 3.90
N CYS A 16 17.87 19.74 2.66
CA CYS A 16 19.03 20.34 2.02
C CYS A 16 18.88 21.86 1.83
N ILE A 17 17.70 22.36 1.45
CA ILE A 17 17.45 23.81 1.30
C ILE A 17 17.60 24.52 2.66
N VAL A 18 16.94 23.99 3.70
CA VAL A 18 17.01 24.55 5.05
C VAL A 18 18.44 24.52 5.58
N PHE A 19 19.13 23.40 5.41
CA PHE A 19 20.51 23.26 5.87
C PHE A 19 21.47 24.18 5.09
N GLY A 20 21.31 24.30 3.78
CA GLY A 20 22.06 25.25 2.96
C GLY A 20 21.86 26.71 3.40
N ALA A 21 20.63 27.08 3.78
CA ALA A 21 20.33 28.40 4.34
C ALA A 21 21.00 28.63 5.70
N PHE A 22 21.08 27.63 6.58
CA PHE A 22 21.85 27.76 7.82
C PHE A 22 23.35 27.92 7.57
N LEU A 23 23.91 27.18 6.61
CA LEU A 23 25.32 27.29 6.25
C LEU A 23 25.69 28.66 5.65
N SER A 24 24.75 29.32 4.96
CA SER A 24 24.98 30.68 4.45
C SER A 24 25.10 31.69 5.59
N VAL A 25 24.27 31.57 6.63
CA VAL A 25 24.37 32.38 7.86
C VAL A 25 25.68 32.11 8.61
N ALA A 26 26.18 30.87 8.58
CA ALA A 26 27.48 30.49 9.15
C ALA A 26 28.70 30.90 8.31
N ASN A 27 28.50 31.68 7.24
CA ASN A 27 29.54 32.13 6.31
C ASN A 27 30.29 30.99 5.57
N LEU A 28 29.64 29.83 5.40
CA LEU A 28 30.15 28.67 4.67
C LEU A 28 29.60 28.65 3.23
N GLY A 29 29.87 29.71 2.48
CA GLY A 29 29.19 30.03 1.21
C GLY A 29 29.27 28.93 0.13
N SER A 30 30.43 28.30 -0.07
CA SER A 30 30.58 27.23 -1.07
C SER A 30 29.70 26.02 -0.74
N PHE A 31 29.71 25.56 0.51
CA PHE A 31 28.86 24.46 0.97
C PHE A 31 27.37 24.82 0.96
N ALA A 32 27.04 26.05 1.35
CA ALA A 32 25.67 26.57 1.33
C ALA A 32 25.07 26.52 -0.07
N VAL A 33 25.82 27.00 -1.08
CA VAL A 33 25.38 27.01 -2.48
C VAL A 33 25.24 25.58 -3.01
N THR A 34 26.25 24.73 -2.81
CA THR A 34 26.19 23.35 -3.32
C THR A 34 25.01 22.59 -2.72
N ILE A 35 24.89 22.55 -1.39
CA ILE A 35 23.83 21.79 -0.72
C ILE A 35 22.45 22.39 -1.01
N GLY A 36 22.33 23.71 -0.98
CA GLY A 36 21.07 24.40 -1.29
C GLY A 36 20.61 24.15 -2.72
N MET A 37 21.52 24.20 -3.71
CA MET A 37 21.21 23.97 -5.11
C MET A 37 20.75 22.52 -5.35
N PHE A 38 21.45 21.53 -4.80
CA PHE A 38 20.99 20.14 -4.86
C PHE A 38 19.64 19.95 -4.17
N GLY A 39 19.41 20.65 -3.05
CA GLY A 39 18.11 20.66 -2.39
C GLY A 39 16.98 21.16 -3.29
N ILE A 40 17.19 22.26 -4.02
CA ILE A 40 16.22 22.79 -4.99
C ILE A 40 15.97 21.76 -6.10
N VAL A 41 17.02 21.16 -6.65
CA VAL A 41 16.89 20.12 -7.70
C VAL A 41 16.05 18.95 -7.20
N PHE A 42 16.36 18.40 -6.02
CA PHE A 42 15.59 17.30 -5.44
C PHE A 42 14.15 17.67 -5.16
N PHE A 43 13.89 18.90 -4.70
CA PHE A 43 12.55 19.37 -4.42
C PHE A 43 11.73 19.51 -5.70
N ILE A 44 12.30 20.07 -6.77
CA ILE A 44 11.63 20.18 -8.09
C ILE A 44 11.39 18.79 -8.68
N THR A 45 12.37 17.89 -8.61
CA THR A 45 12.21 16.49 -9.05
C THR A 45 11.07 15.81 -8.28
N GLY A 46 11.02 15.95 -6.95
CA GLY A 46 9.94 15.43 -6.11
C GLY A 46 8.57 16.01 -6.49
N MET A 47 8.48 17.32 -6.77
CA MET A 47 7.25 17.98 -7.22
C MET A 47 6.78 17.49 -8.60
N SER A 48 7.72 17.14 -9.49
CA SER A 48 7.42 16.62 -10.82
C SER A 48 6.99 15.15 -10.85
N MET A 49 7.29 14.39 -9.79
CA MET A 49 6.89 13.00 -9.68
C MET A 49 5.40 12.88 -9.40
N SER A 50 4.72 12.02 -10.16
CA SER A 50 3.33 11.68 -9.89
C SER A 50 3.19 11.06 -8.50
N ARG A 51 2.10 11.43 -7.82
CA ARG A 51 1.70 10.72 -6.60
C ARG A 51 1.38 9.29 -7.04
N GLN A 52 2.07 8.29 -6.48
CA GLN A 52 1.59 6.91 -6.55
C GLN A 52 0.38 6.81 -5.63
N VAL A 53 -0.74 7.35 -6.11
CA VAL A 53 -2.07 6.99 -5.61
C VAL A 53 -2.20 5.48 -5.86
N GLY A 54 -2.85 4.75 -4.95
CA GLY A 54 -3.05 3.31 -5.08
C GLY A 54 -3.84 2.94 -6.34
N LEU A 55 -4.48 1.77 -6.33
CA LEU A 55 -5.46 1.45 -7.36
C LEU A 55 -6.56 2.53 -7.38
N SER A 56 -7.13 2.81 -8.55
CA SER A 56 -8.32 3.68 -8.60
C SER A 56 -9.47 3.01 -7.84
N PRO A 57 -10.45 3.77 -7.33
CA PRO A 57 -11.60 3.18 -6.62
C PRO A 57 -12.30 2.08 -7.42
N GLU A 58 -12.39 2.24 -8.74
CA GLU A 58 -12.97 1.25 -9.66
C GLU A 58 -12.09 0.00 -9.74
N ALA A 59 -10.77 0.17 -9.79
CA ALA A 59 -9.83 -0.95 -9.81
C ALA A 59 -9.76 -1.69 -8.45
N VAL A 60 -9.96 -0.98 -7.32
CA VAL A 60 -10.13 -1.59 -5.99
C VAL A 60 -11.43 -2.39 -5.94
N ALA A 61 -12.54 -1.81 -6.40
CA ALA A 61 -13.85 -2.48 -6.39
C ALA A 61 -13.92 -3.70 -7.31
N ALA A 62 -13.20 -3.66 -8.45
CA ALA A 62 -13.13 -4.78 -9.40
C ALA A 62 -12.13 -5.87 -8.99
N TRP A 63 -11.31 -5.64 -7.96
CA TRP A 63 -10.27 -6.57 -7.55
C TRP A 63 -10.88 -7.82 -6.89
N GLN A 64 -10.50 -9.01 -7.39
CA GLN A 64 -10.85 -10.31 -6.79
C GLN A 64 -9.66 -11.27 -6.93
N PRO A 65 -9.42 -12.14 -5.94
CA PRO A 65 -8.40 -13.19 -6.05
C PRO A 65 -8.84 -14.29 -7.02
N ASP A 66 -7.86 -14.95 -7.63
CA ASP A 66 -8.11 -16.12 -8.48
C ASP A 66 -8.72 -17.27 -7.65
N GLY A 67 -9.78 -17.87 -8.18
CA GLY A 67 -10.47 -19.00 -7.59
C GLY A 67 -9.74 -20.31 -7.89
N GLU A 68 -8.73 -20.63 -7.09
CA GLU A 68 -8.04 -21.92 -7.16
C GLU A 68 -8.14 -22.66 -5.82
N PRO A 69 -8.37 -23.99 -5.85
CA PRO A 69 -8.34 -24.79 -4.63
C PRO A 69 -6.94 -24.74 -4.01
N LEU A 70 -6.90 -24.54 -2.69
CA LEU A 70 -5.66 -24.53 -1.95
C LEU A 70 -5.21 -25.96 -1.63
N PRO A 71 -3.89 -26.24 -1.60
CA PRO A 71 -3.39 -27.55 -1.24
C PRO A 71 -3.81 -27.94 0.17
N ASP A 72 -4.10 -29.22 0.37
CA ASP A 72 -4.45 -29.75 1.68
C ASP A 72 -3.22 -29.76 2.61
N ALA A 73 -3.34 -29.11 3.75
CA ALA A 73 -2.31 -28.97 4.76
C ALA A 73 -2.69 -29.64 6.11
N GLY A 74 -3.68 -30.54 6.10
CA GLY A 74 -4.18 -31.21 7.31
C GLY A 74 -5.07 -30.33 8.20
N ARG A 75 -5.44 -29.14 7.71
CA ARG A 75 -6.41 -28.21 8.30
C ARG A 75 -7.20 -27.53 7.18
N VAL A 76 -8.36 -26.97 7.50
CA VAL A 76 -9.12 -26.18 6.54
C VAL A 76 -8.32 -24.93 6.19
N MET A 77 -7.88 -24.85 4.93
CA MET A 77 -7.17 -23.70 4.40
C MET A 77 -8.17 -22.69 3.83
N PHE A 78 -7.88 -21.41 4.02
CA PHE A 78 -8.65 -20.31 3.45
C PHE A 78 -7.75 -19.09 3.32
N ARG A 79 -8.10 -18.18 2.41
CA ARG A 79 -7.44 -16.88 2.28
C ARG A 79 -8.49 -15.79 2.42
N VAL A 80 -8.19 -14.77 3.21
CA VAL A 80 -9.02 -13.57 3.35
C VAL A 80 -8.14 -12.39 3.01
N ASP A 81 -8.50 -11.68 1.95
CA ASP A 81 -7.88 -10.40 1.61
C ASP A 81 -8.90 -9.30 1.89
N VAL A 82 -8.46 -8.24 2.57
CA VAL A 82 -9.31 -7.08 2.90
C VAL A 82 -8.70 -5.86 2.24
N THR A 83 -9.50 -5.11 1.48
CA THR A 83 -9.03 -3.85 0.89
C THR A 83 -8.76 -2.83 2.01
N LEU A 84 -7.60 -2.16 1.92
CA LEU A 84 -7.20 -1.13 2.88
C LEU A 84 -7.78 0.24 2.53
N ASP A 85 -7.97 0.48 1.24
CA ASP A 85 -8.54 1.71 0.70
C ASP A 85 -10.06 1.54 0.46
N GLU A 86 -10.81 2.65 0.49
CA GLU A 86 -12.23 2.61 0.17
C GLU A 86 -12.48 2.22 -1.31
N PRO A 87 -13.49 1.38 -1.61
CA PRO A 87 -14.42 0.74 -0.66
C PRO A 87 -13.79 -0.44 0.09
N VAL A 88 -14.00 -0.50 1.42
CA VAL A 88 -13.53 -1.61 2.26
C VAL A 88 -14.38 -2.85 1.99
N SER A 89 -13.78 -3.89 1.44
CA SER A 89 -14.40 -5.19 1.16
C SER A 89 -13.44 -6.32 1.51
N SER A 90 -14.01 -7.49 1.77
CA SER A 90 -13.28 -8.71 2.10
C SER A 90 -13.55 -9.76 1.03
N SER A 91 -12.51 -10.24 0.35
CA SER A 91 -12.58 -11.40 -0.53
C SER A 91 -12.14 -12.65 0.22
N ILE A 92 -12.98 -13.68 0.20
CA ILE A 92 -12.79 -14.91 0.95
C ILE A 92 -12.66 -16.06 -0.05
N LEU A 93 -11.48 -16.68 -0.09
CA LEU A 93 -11.21 -17.90 -0.86
C LEU A 93 -11.32 -19.12 0.05
N CYS A 94 -12.24 -20.02 -0.31
CA CYS A 94 -12.38 -21.34 0.30
C CYS A 94 -11.32 -22.29 -0.27
N GLY A 95 -10.39 -22.76 0.57
CA GLY A 95 -9.35 -23.70 0.13
C GLY A 95 -9.87 -25.02 -0.43
N PRO A 96 -10.83 -25.70 0.22
CA PRO A 96 -11.34 -26.99 -0.25
C PRO A 96 -12.03 -26.99 -1.63
N CYS A 97 -12.77 -25.94 -1.98
CA CYS A 97 -13.57 -25.91 -3.21
C CYS A 97 -13.18 -24.80 -4.20
N GLY A 98 -12.21 -23.95 -3.86
CA GLY A 98 -11.77 -22.84 -4.70
C GLY A 98 -12.80 -21.71 -4.87
N HIS A 99 -13.90 -21.72 -4.11
CA HIS A 99 -14.92 -20.69 -4.21
C HIS A 99 -14.43 -19.36 -3.62
N VAL A 100 -14.62 -18.28 -4.37
CA VAL A 100 -14.32 -16.90 -3.95
C VAL A 100 -15.63 -16.16 -3.71
N GLU A 101 -15.77 -15.60 -2.51
CA GLU A 101 -16.91 -14.75 -2.15
C GLU A 101 -16.39 -13.37 -1.74
N VAL A 102 -16.95 -12.30 -2.32
CA VAL A 102 -16.65 -10.93 -1.93
C VAL A 102 -17.79 -10.41 -1.06
N ARG A 103 -17.45 -9.89 0.12
CA ARG A 103 -18.38 -9.21 1.02
C ARG A 103 -17.96 -7.79 1.29
N GLU A 104 -18.94 -6.92 1.45
CA GLU A 104 -18.70 -5.55 1.88
C GLU A 104 -18.27 -5.53 3.36
N GLY A 105 -17.33 -4.65 3.68
CA GLY A 105 -16.81 -4.47 5.03
C GLY A 105 -15.59 -5.32 5.35
N ARG A 106 -15.23 -5.31 6.63
CA ARG A 106 -14.06 -6.00 7.19
C ARG A 106 -14.30 -7.51 7.31
N LYS A 107 -13.21 -8.25 7.57
CA LYS A 107 -13.24 -9.69 7.83
C LYS A 107 -14.34 -10.02 8.87
N PRO A 108 -15.29 -10.91 8.56
CA PRO A 108 -16.31 -11.31 9.51
C PRO A 108 -15.71 -12.21 10.60
N SER A 109 -16.29 -12.20 11.80
CA SER A 109 -15.83 -13.04 12.93
C SER A 109 -16.03 -14.54 12.66
N ARG A 110 -17.02 -14.91 11.86
CA ARG A 110 -17.29 -16.29 11.44
C ARG A 110 -17.64 -16.33 9.97
N TYR A 111 -17.22 -17.40 9.30
CA TYR A 111 -17.62 -17.63 7.91
C TYR A 111 -17.72 -19.12 7.57
N THR A 112 -18.82 -19.47 6.88
CA THR A 112 -19.07 -20.78 6.28
C THR A 112 -19.14 -20.60 4.78
N CYS A 113 -18.44 -21.43 4.02
CA CYS A 113 -18.45 -21.37 2.56
C CYS A 113 -19.84 -21.69 2.00
N SER A 114 -20.37 -20.82 1.15
CA SER A 114 -21.68 -20.96 0.50
C SER A 114 -21.76 -22.06 -0.56
N ASN A 115 -20.62 -22.56 -1.05
CA ASN A 115 -20.55 -23.58 -2.09
C ASN A 115 -20.38 -25.02 -1.55
N CYS A 116 -19.69 -25.19 -0.41
CA CYS A 116 -19.40 -26.53 0.13
C CYS A 116 -19.77 -26.69 1.61
N ASP A 117 -20.47 -25.72 2.19
CA ASP A 117 -20.99 -25.69 3.56
C ASP A 117 -19.94 -25.95 4.67
N ARG A 118 -18.65 -25.83 4.35
CA ARG A 118 -17.58 -25.98 5.35
C ARG A 118 -17.39 -24.70 6.13
N LEU A 119 -17.35 -24.84 7.45
CA LEU A 119 -16.89 -23.79 8.35
C LEU A 119 -15.41 -23.52 8.09
N LEU A 120 -15.07 -22.28 7.71
CA LEU A 120 -13.68 -21.90 7.45
C LEU A 120 -13.03 -21.36 8.73
N TRP A 121 -13.71 -20.47 9.44
CA TRP A 121 -13.29 -19.97 10.75
C TRP A 121 -14.48 -19.51 11.59
N GLU A 122 -14.24 -19.44 12.89
CA GLU A 122 -15.07 -18.82 13.90
C GLU A 122 -14.10 -18.24 14.93
N GLU A 123 -14.12 -16.92 15.11
CA GLU A 123 -13.36 -16.21 16.15
C GLU A 123 -14.09 -16.39 17.48
N GLU A 124 -13.33 -16.74 18.52
CA GLU A 124 -13.80 -16.90 19.91
C GLU A 124 -14.19 -15.58 20.57
#